data_AF-A0A382LJG0-F1
#
_entry.id   AF-A0A382LJG0-F1
#
_cell.length_a   1.000
_cell.length_b   1.000
_cell.length_c   1.000
_cell.angle_alpha   90.00
_cell.angle_beta   90.00
_cell.angle_gamma   90.00
#
_symmetry.space_group_name_H-M   'P 1'
#
loop_
_entity.id
_entity.type
_entity.pdbx_description
1 polymer ?
#
loop_
_entity_poly.entity_id
_entity_poly.type
_entity_poly.pdbx_seq_one_letter_code
_entity_poly.pdbx_strand_id
1 'polypeptide(L)'
;MYKEESQLGELLDPIADKIIVAAALILLVMDGTIKNYEVIAAIIILTREILVSGLREFLAKGRIKLPVSNLAKLKTFLQMFSLSILLTGETGNKIINFQDYNAQTIGIILLWFSAFLTLYTGYDYLRKGIDHAISEDEKN
;
A
#
# COMPACT_ATOMS: atom_id res chain seq x y z
N MET A 1 -15.62 17.72 23.77
CA MET A 1 -16.20 17.38 22.46
C MET A 1 -15.40 18.14 21.41
N TYR A 2 -14.17 17.68 21.12
CA TYR A 2 -13.27 18.35 20.19
C TYR A 2 -13.44 17.68 18.82
N LYS A 3 -14.34 18.23 18.00
CA LYS A 3 -14.44 17.93 16.57
C LYS A 3 -14.27 19.23 15.81
N GLU A 4 -13.06 19.77 15.86
CA GLU A 4 -12.58 20.64 14.79
C GLU A 4 -11.65 19.81 13.93
N GLU A 5 -12.22 19.05 12.99
CA GLU A 5 -11.43 18.54 11.87
C GLU A 5 -11.13 19.74 10.98
N SER A 6 -9.89 20.22 11.08
CA SER A 6 -9.36 21.24 10.16
C SER A 6 -9.32 20.65 8.75
N GLN A 7 -9.75 21.41 7.74
CA GLN A 7 -9.65 21.03 6.32
C GLN A 7 -8.21 20.63 5.92
N LEU A 8 -7.23 21.16 6.64
CA LEU A 8 -5.82 20.79 6.49
C LEU A 8 -5.55 19.35 7.00
N GLY A 9 -6.16 18.95 8.11
CA GLY A 9 -6.02 17.60 8.66
C GLY A 9 -6.58 16.53 7.73
N GLU A 10 -7.78 16.76 7.17
CA GLU A 10 -8.41 15.86 6.20
C GLU A 10 -7.54 15.61 4.95
N LEU A 11 -6.80 16.64 4.51
CA LEU A 11 -5.84 16.52 3.41
C LEU A 11 -4.57 15.75 3.81
N LEU A 12 -4.07 15.98 5.03
CA LEU A 12 -2.78 15.45 5.49
C LEU A 12 -2.84 13.97 5.89
N ASP A 13 -3.95 13.49 6.45
CA ASP A 13 -4.05 12.11 6.96
C ASP A 13 -3.73 11.06 5.88
N PRO A 14 -4.31 11.11 4.65
CA PRO A 14 -4.00 10.14 3.61
C PRO A 14 -2.58 10.28 3.04
N ILE A 15 -1.92 11.43 3.23
CA ILE A 15 -0.54 11.65 2.80
C ILE A 15 0.41 11.03 3.83
N ALA A 16 0.14 11.25 5.12
CA ALA A 16 0.90 10.69 6.22
C ALA A 16 0.93 9.15 6.15
N ASP A 17 -0.21 8.51 5.91
CA ASP A 17 -0.32 7.05 5.76
C ASP A 17 0.66 6.49 4.71
N LYS A 18 0.79 7.16 3.56
CA LYS A 18 1.67 6.71 2.46
C LYS A 18 3.14 6.94 2.80
N ILE A 19 3.46 8.05 3.44
CA ILE A 19 4.82 8.36 3.87
C ILE A 19 5.29 7.34 4.90
N ILE A 20 4.44 6.96 5.86
CA ILE A 20 4.77 5.97 6.88
C ILE A 20 5.09 4.61 6.24
N VAL A 21 4.24 4.15 5.32
CA VAL A 21 4.49 2.91 4.55
C VAL A 21 5.79 3.00 3.77
N ALA A 22 6.02 4.11 3.08
CA ALA A 22 7.22 4.29 2.26
C ALA A 22 8.49 4.30 3.10
N ALA A 23 8.48 5.04 4.21
CA ALA A 23 9.58 5.10 5.15
C ALA A 23 9.87 3.72 5.75
N ALA A 24 8.84 2.97 6.16
CA ALA A 24 9.00 1.62 6.68
C ALA A 24 9.66 0.68 5.66
N LEU A 25 9.19 0.67 4.41
CA LEU A 25 9.78 -0.15 3.34
C LEU A 25 11.25 0.23 3.07
N ILE A 26 11.56 1.53 3.02
CA ILE A 26 12.93 2.02 2.80
C ILE A 26 13.84 1.60 3.96
N LEU A 27 13.40 1.76 5.21
CA LEU A 27 14.17 1.36 6.39
C LEU A 27 14.42 -0.15 6.41
N LEU A 28 13.42 -0.96 6.07
CA LEU A 28 13.54 -2.42 6.01
C LEU A 28 14.50 -2.89 4.90
N VAL A 29 14.58 -2.16 3.79
CA VAL A 29 15.59 -2.40 2.75
C VAL A 29 16.98 -2.00 3.23
N MET A 30 17.10 -0.85 3.89
CA MET A 30 18.37 -0.32 4.39
C MET A 30 18.99 -1.20 5.48
N ASP A 31 18.16 -1.76 6.37
CA ASP A 31 18.58 -2.69 7.43
C ASP A 31 18.87 -4.12 6.90
N GLY A 32 18.64 -4.38 5.62
CA GLY A 32 18.89 -5.70 5.00
C GLY A 32 17.84 -6.76 5.35
N THR A 33 16.75 -6.36 6.02
CA THR A 33 15.59 -7.23 6.30
C THR A 33 14.83 -7.58 5.01
N ILE A 34 14.62 -6.59 4.14
CA ILE A 34 14.18 -6.79 2.75
C ILE A 34 15.41 -6.70 1.85
N LYS A 35 15.81 -7.82 1.24
CA LYS A 35 16.98 -7.90 0.35
C LYS A 35 16.62 -8.64 -0.94
N ASN A 36 17.54 -8.74 -1.89
CA ASN A 36 17.38 -9.55 -3.12
C ASN A 36 16.06 -9.31 -3.89
N TYR A 37 15.21 -10.33 -3.99
CA TYR A 37 13.99 -10.30 -4.80
C TYR A 37 12.84 -9.62 -4.07
N GLU A 38 12.85 -9.59 -2.73
CA GLU A 38 11.85 -8.97 -1.88
C GLU A 38 11.79 -7.45 -2.09
N VAL A 39 12.89 -6.84 -2.54
CA VAL A 39 12.94 -5.44 -2.96
C VAL A 39 11.95 -5.17 -4.10
N ILE A 40 11.71 -6.13 -4.99
CA ILE A 40 10.74 -6.01 -6.08
C ILE A 40 9.33 -5.84 -5.51
N ALA A 41 8.97 -6.62 -4.48
CA ALA A 41 7.67 -6.49 -3.81
C ALA A 41 7.51 -5.11 -3.16
N ALA A 42 8.56 -4.60 -2.49
CA ALA A 42 8.56 -3.26 -1.91
C ALA A 42 8.36 -2.16 -2.96
N ILE A 43 9.05 -2.26 -4.11
CA ILE A 43 8.90 -1.31 -5.23
C ILE A 43 7.48 -1.35 -5.79
N ILE A 44 6.92 -2.55 -6.02
CA ILE A 44 5.54 -2.72 -6.52
C ILE A 44 4.54 -2.01 -5.60
N ILE A 45 4.68 -2.22 -4.28
CA ILE A 45 3.79 -1.60 -3.28
C ILE A 45 3.92 -0.08 -3.32
N LEU A 46 5.15 0.45 -3.26
CA LEU A 46 5.44 1.88 -3.31
C LEU A 46 4.88 2.56 -4.56
N THR A 47 5.23 2.05 -5.74
CA THR A 47 4.80 2.60 -7.02
C THR A 47 3.28 2.63 -7.12
N ARG A 48 2.61 1.54 -6.70
CA ARG A 48 1.15 1.48 -6.77
C ARG A 48 0.49 2.41 -5.76
N GLU A 49 0.98 2.50 -4.53
CA GLU A 49 0.42 3.42 -3.51
C GLU A 49 0.39 4.86 -4.01
N ILE A 50 1.43 5.30 -4.72
CA ILE A 50 1.49 6.62 -5.35
C ILE A 50 0.54 6.71 -6.56
N LEU A 51 0.64 5.77 -7.51
CA LEU A 51 -0.14 5.80 -8.76
C LEU A 51 -1.66 5.77 -8.52
N VAL A 52 -2.15 4.81 -7.74
CA VAL A 52 -3.61 4.66 -7.51
C VAL A 52 -4.16 5.81 -6.69
N SER A 53 -3.35 6.40 -5.81
CA SER A 53 -3.74 7.60 -5.08
C SER A 53 -3.89 8.80 -6.00
N GLY A 54 -2.91 9.06 -6.87
CA GLY A 54 -2.98 10.13 -7.85
C GLY A 54 -4.16 9.96 -8.81
N LEU A 55 -4.40 8.72 -9.27
CA LEU A 55 -5.56 8.41 -10.11
C LEU A 55 -6.89 8.69 -9.41
N ARG A 56 -7.03 8.28 -8.14
CA ARG A 56 -8.25 8.51 -7.37
C ARG A 56 -8.50 10.00 -7.16
N GLU A 57 -7.46 10.77 -6.88
CA GLU A 57 -7.55 12.22 -6.74
C GLU A 57 -7.95 12.89 -8.06
N PHE A 58 -7.35 12.47 -9.18
CA PHE A 58 -7.71 12.96 -10.51
C PHE A 58 -9.19 12.71 -10.84
N LEU A 59 -9.67 11.48 -10.64
CA LEU A 59 -11.06 11.12 -10.93
C LEU A 59 -12.06 11.78 -9.97
N ALA A 60 -11.66 12.04 -8.72
CA ALA A 60 -12.48 12.78 -7.79
C ALA A 60 -12.75 14.22 -8.25
N LYS A 61 -11.82 14.85 -8.98
CA LYS A 61 -12.03 16.18 -9.61
C LYS A 61 -13.11 16.11 -10.71
N GLY A 62 -13.18 15.00 -11.45
CA GLY A 62 -14.26 14.68 -12.41
C GLY A 62 -15.59 14.24 -11.78
N ARG A 63 -15.75 14.37 -10.45
CA ARG A 63 -16.93 13.93 -9.67
C ARG A 63 -17.22 12.43 -9.72
N ILE A 64 -16.27 11.60 -10.19
CA ILE A 64 -16.40 10.15 -10.15
C ILE A 64 -15.67 9.60 -8.93
N LYS A 65 -16.45 9.00 -8.02
CA LYS A 65 -15.89 8.28 -6.88
C LYS A 65 -15.62 6.84 -7.27
N LEU A 66 -14.36 6.45 -7.38
CA LEU A 66 -14.00 5.04 -7.51
C LEU A 66 -14.19 4.33 -6.16
N PRO A 67 -15.12 3.37 -6.04
CA PRO A 67 -15.35 2.68 -4.77
C PRO A 67 -14.13 1.85 -4.37
N VAL A 68 -13.92 1.72 -3.06
CA VAL A 68 -12.86 0.86 -2.52
C VAL A 68 -13.33 -0.59 -2.53
N SER A 69 -12.67 -1.44 -3.32
CA SER A 69 -12.99 -2.88 -3.36
C SER A 69 -12.57 -3.57 -2.05
N ASN A 70 -13.24 -4.67 -1.71
CA ASN A 70 -12.87 -5.46 -0.53
C ASN A 70 -11.43 -6.01 -0.64
N LEU A 71 -10.98 -6.37 -1.85
CA LEU A 71 -9.59 -6.74 -2.11
C LEU A 71 -8.62 -5.58 -1.80
N ALA A 72 -9.02 -4.34 -2.11
CA ALA A 72 -8.21 -3.17 -1.80
C ALA A 72 -8.17 -2.85 -0.31
N LYS A 73 -9.13 -3.29 0.50
CA LYS A 73 -9.05 -3.22 1.98
C LYS A 73 -8.15 -4.32 2.53
N LEU A 74 -8.32 -5.55 2.02
CA LEU A 74 -7.53 -6.70 2.44
C LEU A 74 -6.03 -6.50 2.15
N LYS A 75 -5.67 -5.94 0.99
CA LYS A 75 -4.27 -5.68 0.65
C LYS A 75 -3.60 -4.78 1.70
N THR A 76 -4.30 -3.74 2.16
CA THR A 76 -3.76 -2.73 3.09
C THR A 76 -3.62 -3.33 4.48
N PHE A 77 -4.59 -4.15 4.90
CA PHE A 77 -4.47 -4.92 6.13
C PHE A 77 -3.24 -5.83 6.11
N LEU A 78 -3.07 -6.62 5.05
CA LEU A 78 -1.93 -7.52 4.89
C LEU A 78 -0.60 -6.76 4.81
N GLN A 79 -0.59 -5.61 4.15
CA GLN A 79 0.58 -4.75 4.03
C GLN A 79 1.01 -4.21 5.40
N MET A 80 0.09 -3.61 6.14
CA MET A 80 0.38 -3.07 7.46
C MET A 80 0.79 -4.17 8.43
N PHE A 81 0.12 -5.33 8.38
CA PHE A 81 0.46 -6.48 9.19
C PHE A 81 1.85 -7.04 8.86
N SER A 82 2.18 -7.16 7.57
CA SER A 82 3.52 -7.53 7.09
C SER A 82 4.59 -6.57 7.60
N LEU A 83 4.38 -5.25 7.42
CA LEU A 83 5.33 -4.23 7.87
C LEU A 83 5.52 -4.26 9.38
N SER A 84 4.44 -4.39 10.16
CA SER A 84 4.54 -4.51 11.62
C SER A 84 5.40 -5.70 12.03
N ILE A 85 5.23 -6.87 11.39
CA ILE A 85 6.05 -8.05 11.66
C ILE A 85 7.50 -7.80 11.25
N LEU A 86 7.76 -7.29 10.05
CA LEU A 86 9.12 -7.08 9.56
C LEU A 86 9.91 -6.07 10.40
N LEU A 87 9.24 -5.01 10.89
CA LEU A 87 9.86 -4.00 11.75
C LEU A 87 10.27 -4.52 13.14
N THR A 88 9.76 -5.69 13.57
CA THR A 88 10.21 -6.30 14.84
C THR A 88 11.64 -6.85 14.79
N GLY A 89 12.20 -7.04 13.59
CA GLY A 89 13.57 -7.47 13.37
C GLY A 89 13.94 -8.76 14.13
N GLU A 90 15.17 -8.81 14.64
CA GLU A 90 15.66 -9.97 15.39
C GLU A 90 14.85 -10.29 16.65
N THR A 91 14.24 -9.28 17.29
CA THR A 91 13.41 -9.48 18.48
C THR A 91 12.15 -10.26 18.13
N GLY A 92 11.50 -9.95 17.01
CA GLY A 92 10.36 -10.73 16.52
C GLY A 92 10.74 -12.16 16.19
N ASN A 93 11.90 -12.36 15.57
CA ASN A 93 12.43 -13.70 15.26
C ASN A 93 12.69 -14.54 16.52
N LYS A 94 13.00 -13.92 17.66
CA LYS A 94 13.17 -14.62 18.94
C LYS A 94 11.84 -15.02 19.58
N ILE A 95 10.79 -14.22 19.38
CA ILE A 95 9.45 -14.49 19.94
C ILE A 95 8.69 -15.51 19.09
N ILE A 96 8.79 -15.39 17.77
CA ILE A 96 8.15 -16.28 16.80
C ILE A 96 9.26 -17.03 16.07
N ASN A 97 9.58 -18.21 16.58
CA ASN A 97 10.52 -19.14 15.97
C ASN A 97 9.92 -20.54 15.94
N PHE A 98 9.31 -20.90 14.81
CA PHE A 98 8.80 -22.25 14.55
C PHE A 98 9.75 -22.97 13.59
N GLN A 99 10.78 -23.61 14.15
CA GLN A 99 11.82 -24.34 13.41
C GLN A 99 12.47 -23.49 12.31
N ASP A 100 12.01 -23.64 11.06
CA ASP A 100 12.55 -22.95 9.87
C ASP A 100 11.77 -21.65 9.54
N TYR A 101 10.65 -21.39 10.21
CA TYR A 101 9.82 -20.20 10.01
C TYR A 101 9.99 -19.22 11.16
N ASN A 102 10.70 -18.12 10.88
CA ASN A 102 10.81 -16.98 11.78
C ASN A 102 9.80 -15.88 11.41
N ALA A 103 9.67 -14.87 12.28
CA ALA A 103 8.79 -13.72 12.05
C ALA A 103 9.08 -13.04 10.70
N GLN A 104 10.36 -12.87 10.34
CA GLN A 104 10.77 -12.24 9.09
C GLN A 104 10.28 -12.99 7.86
N THR A 105 10.37 -14.32 7.82
CA THR A 105 9.88 -15.15 6.71
C THR A 105 8.37 -14.98 6.54
N ILE A 106 7.61 -14.99 7.63
CA ILE A 106 6.16 -14.75 7.60
C ILE A 106 5.86 -13.35 7.08
N GLY A 107 6.60 -12.35 7.56
CA GLY A 107 6.49 -10.96 7.11
C GLY A 107 6.75 -10.81 5.60
N ILE A 108 7.78 -11.48 5.07
CA ILE A 108 8.13 -11.46 3.65
C ILE A 108 7.04 -12.15 2.79
N ILE A 109 6.52 -13.29 3.24
CA ILE A 109 5.43 -13.99 2.53
C ILE A 109 4.20 -13.09 2.44
N LEU A 110 3.83 -12.45 3.55
CA LEU A 110 2.72 -11.50 3.58
C LEU A 110 2.98 -10.26 2.71
N LEU A 111 4.23 -9.80 2.64
CA LEU A 111 4.63 -8.68 1.77
C LEU A 111 4.39 -9.02 0.30
N TRP A 112 4.83 -10.20 -0.13
CA TRP A 112 4.61 -10.69 -1.49
C TRP A 112 3.13 -10.89 -1.80
N PHE A 113 2.37 -11.44 -0.86
CA PHE A 113 0.93 -11.60 -1.03
C PHE A 113 0.22 -10.24 -1.14
N SER A 114 0.64 -9.25 -0.34
CA SER A 114 0.16 -7.88 -0.46
C SER A 114 0.57 -7.24 -1.78
N ALA A 115 1.79 -7.44 -2.26
CA ALA A 115 2.26 -6.94 -3.55
C ALA A 115 1.44 -7.50 -4.71
N PHE A 116 1.11 -8.79 -4.69
CA PHE A 116 0.25 -9.42 -5.69
C PHE A 116 -1.16 -8.82 -5.72
N LEU A 117 -1.81 -8.69 -4.55
CA LEU A 117 -3.12 -8.03 -4.44
C LEU A 117 -3.06 -6.56 -4.85
N THR A 118 -1.92 -5.92 -4.61
CA THR A 118 -1.67 -4.54 -4.97
C THR A 118 -1.62 -4.35 -6.48
N LEU A 119 -0.97 -5.26 -7.21
CA LEU A 119 -1.01 -5.28 -8.68
C LEU A 119 -2.43 -5.55 -9.21
N TYR A 120 -3.10 -6.58 -8.69
CA TYR A 120 -4.45 -6.93 -9.14
C TYR A 120 -5.43 -5.76 -8.97
N THR A 121 -5.45 -5.16 -7.79
CA THR A 121 -6.29 -3.99 -7.54
C THR A 121 -5.82 -2.79 -8.33
N GLY A 122 -4.52 -2.58 -8.48
CA GLY A 122 -3.95 -1.48 -9.28
C GLY A 122 -4.42 -1.52 -10.73
N TYR A 123 -4.43 -2.72 -11.34
CA TYR A 123 -4.96 -2.92 -12.69
C TYR A 123 -6.46 -2.60 -12.77
N ASP A 124 -7.28 -3.09 -11.83
CA ASP A 124 -8.72 -2.78 -11.78
C ASP A 124 -8.99 -1.27 -11.67
N TYR A 125 -8.18 -0.56 -10.87
CA TYR A 125 -8.26 0.89 -10.75
C TYR A 125 -7.85 1.60 -12.04
N LEU A 126 -6.71 1.24 -12.63
CA LEU A 126 -6.20 1.85 -13.86
C LEU A 126 -7.16 1.68 -15.02
N ARG A 127 -7.70 0.46 -15.22
CA ARG A 127 -8.68 0.18 -16.28
C ARG A 127 -9.90 1.09 -16.16
N LYS A 128 -10.51 1.16 -14.96
CA LYS A 128 -11.66 2.04 -14.71
C LYS A 128 -11.35 3.52 -14.93
N GLY A 129 -10.12 3.93 -14.62
CA GLY A 129 -9.67 5.31 -14.85
C GLY A 129 -9.46 5.64 -16.33
N ILE A 130 -8.85 4.74 -17.10
CA ILE A 130 -8.62 4.90 -18.54
C ILE A 130 -9.94 4.89 -19.30
N ASP A 131 -10.83 3.93 -19.00
CA ASP A 131 -12.16 3.86 -19.61
C ASP A 131 -12.92 5.18 -19.41
N HIS A 132 -12.75 5.84 -18.27
CA HIS A 132 -13.36 7.14 -18.02
C HIS A 132 -12.71 8.28 -18.79
N ALA A 133 -11.38 8.37 -18.80
CA ALA A 133 -10.66 9.41 -19.55
C ALA A 133 -11.04 9.40 -21.04
N ILE A 134 -11.18 8.22 -21.63
CA ILE A 134 -11.63 8.05 -23.02
C ILE A 134 -13.07 8.55 -23.19
N SER A 135 -13.97 8.25 -22.24
CA SER A 135 -15.37 8.69 -22.29
C SER A 135 -15.59 10.20 -22.14
N GLU A 136 -14.65 10.92 -21.51
CA GLU A 136 -14.68 12.39 -21.44
C GLU A 136 -14.19 13.03 -22.75
N ASP A 137 -13.17 12.45 -23.39
CA ASP A 137 -12.67 12.91 -24.70
C ASP A 137 -13.73 12.74 -25.80
N GLU A 138 -14.56 11.68 -25.77
CA GLU A 138 -15.67 11.50 -26.73
C GLU A 138 -16.83 12.49 -26.56
N LYS A 139 -16.92 13.21 -25.43
CA LYS A 139 -17.99 14.17 -25.14
C LYS A 139 -17.63 15.63 -25.48
N ASN A 140 -16.35 15.90 -25.76
CA ASN A 140 -15.84 17.22 -26.18
C ASN A 140 -15.68 17.29 -27.70
#